data_AF-A0A832IE20-F1
#
_entry.id   AF-A0A832IE20-F1
#
_cell.length_a   1.000
_cell.length_b   1.000
_cell.length_c   1.000
_cell.angle_alpha   90.00
_cell.angle_beta   90.00
_cell.angle_gamma   90.00
#
_symmetry.space_group_name_H-M   'P 1'
#
loop_
_entity.id
_entity.type
_entity.pdbx_description
1 polymer ?
#
loop_
_entity_poly.entity_id
_entity_poly.type
_entity_poly.pdbx_seq_one_letter_code
_entity_poly.pdbx_strand_id
1 'polypeptide(L)'
;ELPEWFSNWETTGLLKFDDKNKDGIVQYVADKTTNELTIDKDIMVLANPEIARLPNWVIALVAAGGLAAALSTAAGLLLVISSSVSHDFIKKIINPNISENGELIAARLSAVVAVIIAGWFGINPPDFVAATVALAFGLAAASFFPAIVLGIFYKRMNKEGAIAGMTVGILLMLFYMMKFKFDWFGGGTKDDWWLGISPEGFGTVAMLVNFVISLIISSFTPKPPLEVQEIVDNIRIPSNAGDAQTH
;
A
#
# COMPACT_ATOMS: atom_id res chain seq x y z
N GLU A 1 34.29 6.13 24.34
CA GLU A 1 32.93 6.30 24.89
C GLU A 1 31.97 6.54 23.74
N LEU A 2 30.82 5.87 23.77
CA LEU A 2 29.78 6.04 22.75
C LEU A 2 28.95 7.30 23.04
N PRO A 3 28.38 7.95 22.02
CA PRO A 3 27.56 9.15 22.21
C PRO A 3 26.31 8.88 23.06
N GLU A 4 25.79 9.88 23.77
CA GLU A 4 24.60 9.74 24.64
C GLU A 4 23.36 9.19 23.92
N TRP A 5 23.13 9.61 22.67
CA TRP A 5 22.03 9.07 21.85
C TRP A 5 22.14 7.55 21.70
N PHE A 6 23.36 7.01 21.56
CA PHE A 6 23.57 5.58 21.38
C PHE A 6 23.06 4.78 22.58
N SER A 7 23.36 5.25 23.80
CA SER A 7 22.88 4.62 25.03
C SER A 7 21.36 4.69 25.18
N ASN A 8 20.73 5.79 24.75
CA ASN A 8 19.27 5.93 24.78
C ASN A 8 18.59 4.85 23.91
N TRP A 9 19.09 4.64 22.69
CA TRP A 9 18.52 3.65 21.77
C TRP A 9 18.93 2.21 22.08
N GLU A 10 20.08 1.98 22.70
CA GLU A 10 20.51 0.65 23.16
C GLU A 10 19.52 0.06 24.19
N THR A 11 19.00 0.88 25.11
CA THR A 11 18.02 0.42 26.12
C THR A 11 16.72 -0.10 25.52
N THR A 12 16.35 0.35 24.33
CA THR A 12 15.15 -0.11 23.61
C THR A 12 15.35 -1.47 22.94
N GLY A 13 16.59 -1.96 22.84
CA GLY A 13 16.95 -3.18 22.11
C GLY A 13 16.94 -3.04 20.58
N LEU A 14 16.64 -1.84 20.07
CA LEU A 14 16.62 -1.51 18.63
C LEU A 14 18.00 -1.12 18.09
N LEU A 15 18.96 -0.93 18.99
CA LEU A 15 20.37 -0.74 18.68
C LEU A 15 21.17 -1.73 19.52
N LYS A 16 22.02 -2.54 18.88
CA LYS A 16 22.85 -3.55 19.54
C LYS A 16 24.25 -3.50 18.98
N PHE A 17 25.23 -3.63 19.87
CA PHE A 17 26.61 -3.88 19.46
C PHE A 17 27.17 -5.12 20.14
N ASP A 18 28.10 -5.77 19.46
CA ASP A 18 28.86 -6.90 19.97
C ASP A 18 30.32 -6.71 19.55
N ASP A 19 31.19 -6.39 20.52
CA ASP A 19 32.62 -6.20 20.28
C ASP A 19 33.29 -7.57 20.06
N LYS A 20 33.41 -7.94 18.78
CA LYS A 20 33.89 -9.27 18.36
C LYS A 20 35.40 -9.39 18.50
N ASN A 21 36.12 -8.30 18.29
CA ASN A 21 37.58 -8.28 18.26
C ASN A 21 38.19 -7.88 19.63
N LYS A 22 37.36 -7.40 20.58
CA LYS A 22 37.71 -6.96 21.94
C LYS A 22 38.69 -5.78 21.98
N ASP A 23 38.67 -4.93 20.97
CA ASP A 23 39.51 -3.74 20.89
C ASP A 23 38.89 -2.49 21.58
N GLY A 24 37.63 -2.60 22.02
CA GLY A 24 36.90 -1.52 22.67
C GLY A 24 36.39 -0.42 21.71
N ILE A 25 36.43 -0.67 20.40
CA ILE A 25 35.99 0.23 19.33
C ILE A 25 34.87 -0.44 18.54
N VAL A 26 33.66 0.12 18.60
CA VAL A 26 32.53 -0.40 17.83
C VAL A 26 32.69 -0.08 16.34
N GLN A 27 32.78 -1.11 15.50
CA GLN A 27 32.93 -0.98 14.04
C GLN A 27 31.61 -1.20 13.29
N TYR A 28 31.25 -0.25 12.41
CA TYR A 28 30.14 -0.37 11.47
C TYR A 28 30.65 -0.50 10.03
N VAL A 29 30.60 -1.72 9.48
CA VAL A 29 31.17 -2.07 8.17
C VAL A 29 30.22 -2.96 7.37
N ALA A 30 30.38 -2.96 6.05
CA ALA A 30 29.48 -3.71 5.15
C ALA A 30 29.64 -5.24 5.27
N ASP A 31 30.82 -5.72 5.67
CA ASP A 31 31.07 -7.14 5.88
C ASP A 31 30.45 -7.61 7.20
N LYS A 32 29.50 -8.55 7.11
CA LYS A 32 28.74 -9.10 8.25
C LYS A 32 29.64 -9.77 9.30
N THR A 33 30.80 -10.28 8.88
CA THR A 33 31.70 -11.00 9.79
C THR A 33 32.38 -10.05 10.76
N THR A 34 32.87 -8.92 10.24
CA THR A 34 33.54 -7.85 10.99
C THR A 34 32.58 -6.79 11.53
N ASN A 35 31.33 -6.72 11.05
CA ASN A 35 30.36 -5.76 11.54
C ASN A 35 29.95 -6.07 12.98
N GLU A 36 30.10 -5.09 13.85
CA GLU A 36 29.84 -5.19 15.29
C GLU A 36 28.59 -4.39 15.69
N LEU A 37 28.07 -3.53 14.82
CA LEU A 37 26.92 -2.69 15.08
C LEU A 37 25.69 -3.10 14.25
N THR A 38 24.60 -3.40 14.94
CA THR A 38 23.29 -3.66 14.33
C THR A 38 22.33 -2.55 14.70
N ILE A 39 21.87 -1.80 13.70
CA ILE A 39 20.89 -0.72 13.86
C ILE A 39 19.60 -1.16 13.19
N ASP A 40 18.50 -1.11 13.92
CA ASP A 40 17.18 -1.27 13.32
C ASP A 40 16.91 -0.11 12.34
N LYS A 41 16.46 -0.43 11.13
CA LYS A 41 16.24 0.59 10.09
C LYS A 41 15.10 1.53 10.47
N ASP A 42 14.16 1.07 11.28
CA ASP A 42 12.95 1.81 11.63
C ASP A 42 13.23 2.92 12.66
N ILE A 43 14.34 2.82 13.40
CA ILE A 43 14.74 3.86 14.36
C ILE A 43 15.58 4.98 13.76
N MET A 44 16.17 4.77 12.58
CA MET A 44 17.14 5.72 12.02
C MET A 44 16.54 7.11 11.81
N VAL A 45 15.29 7.17 11.34
CA VAL A 45 14.59 8.45 11.12
C VAL A 45 14.28 9.16 12.45
N LEU A 46 13.95 8.40 13.50
CA LEU A 46 13.65 8.95 14.83
C LEU A 46 14.91 9.34 15.60
N ALA A 47 16.03 8.64 15.38
CA ALA A 47 17.31 8.92 16.00
C ALA A 47 18.05 10.10 15.33
N ASN A 48 17.78 10.41 14.07
CA ASN A 48 18.46 11.47 13.32
C ASN A 48 18.48 12.85 14.02
N PRO A 49 17.36 13.35 14.59
CA PRO A 49 17.37 14.60 15.36
C PRO A 49 18.32 14.58 16.57
N GLU A 50 18.44 13.45 17.26
CA GLU A 50 19.38 13.27 18.39
C GLU A 50 20.83 13.19 17.90
N ILE A 51 21.09 12.46 16.82
CA ILE A 51 22.40 12.38 16.16
C ILE A 51 22.87 13.78 15.72
N ALA A 52 21.95 14.60 15.21
CA ALA A 52 22.20 15.98 14.80
C ALA A 52 22.29 16.98 15.97
N ARG A 53 22.15 16.52 17.22
CA ARG A 53 22.19 17.35 18.44
C ARG A 53 21.17 18.49 18.43
N LEU A 54 19.99 18.24 17.88
CA LEU A 54 18.90 19.21 17.88
C LEU A 54 18.29 19.36 19.28
N PRO A 55 17.66 20.51 19.58
CA PRO A 55 16.98 20.72 20.86
C PRO A 55 15.89 19.67 21.12
N ASN A 56 15.68 19.31 22.40
CA ASN A 56 14.70 18.30 22.83
C ASN A 56 13.28 18.53 22.29
N TRP A 57 12.87 19.79 22.14
CA TRP A 57 11.55 20.11 21.59
C TRP A 57 11.42 19.73 20.11
N VAL A 58 12.51 19.76 19.33
CA VAL A 58 12.53 19.32 17.93
C VAL A 58 12.39 17.81 17.86
N ILE A 59 13.16 17.09 18.67
CA ILE A 59 13.09 15.62 18.78
C ILE A 59 11.66 15.19 19.13
N ALA A 60 11.07 15.82 20.15
CA ALA A 60 9.70 15.56 20.57
C ALA A 60 8.67 15.85 19.46
N LEU A 61 8.85 16.92 18.69
CA LEU A 61 7.94 17.28 17.60
C LEU A 61 8.04 16.28 16.44
N VAL A 62 9.24 15.81 16.09
CA VAL A 62 9.45 14.76 15.08
C VAL A 62 8.79 13.45 15.52
N ALA A 63 9.02 13.02 16.76
CA ALA A 63 8.40 11.80 17.30
C ALA A 63 6.86 11.90 17.34
N ALA A 64 6.33 13.03 17.80
CA ALA A 64 4.89 13.29 17.82
C ALA A 64 4.29 13.31 16.41
N GLY A 65 4.98 13.93 15.44
CA GLY A 65 4.58 13.95 14.03
C GLY A 65 4.55 12.56 13.40
N GLY A 66 5.57 11.73 13.66
CA GLY A 66 5.63 10.35 13.19
C GLY A 66 4.47 9.49 13.74
N LEU A 67 4.23 9.58 15.05
CA LEU A 67 3.08 8.92 15.69
C LEU A 67 1.74 9.41 15.12
N ALA A 68 1.57 10.72 14.97
CA ALA A 68 0.35 11.31 14.41
C ALA A 68 0.08 10.83 12.97
N ALA A 69 1.12 10.76 12.12
CA ALA A 69 1.01 10.26 10.75
C ALA A 69 0.60 8.78 10.69
N ALA A 70 1.23 7.94 11.52
CA ALA A 70 0.90 6.52 11.61
C ALA A 70 -0.55 6.30 12.08
N LEU A 71 -0.98 7.01 13.13
CA LEU A 71 -2.35 6.93 13.66
C LEU A 71 -3.40 7.45 12.66
N SER A 72 -3.09 8.53 11.94
CA SER A 72 -4.00 9.08 10.91
C SER A 72 -4.26 8.08 9.78
N THR A 73 -3.20 7.40 9.32
CA THR A 73 -3.30 6.38 8.26
C THR A 73 -4.02 5.13 8.77
N ALA A 74 -3.71 4.67 9.98
CA ALA A 74 -4.37 3.53 10.60
C ALA A 74 -5.89 3.77 10.76
N ALA A 75 -6.29 4.95 11.26
CA ALA A 75 -7.69 5.31 11.39
C ALA A 75 -8.42 5.34 10.03
N GLY A 76 -7.79 5.91 9.00
CA GLY A 76 -8.33 5.93 7.65
C GLY A 76 -8.54 4.53 7.07
N LEU A 77 -7.52 3.66 7.15
CA LEU A 77 -7.60 2.29 6.65
C LEU A 77 -8.63 1.46 7.42
N LEU A 78 -8.76 1.65 8.74
CA LEU A 78 -9.80 0.98 9.53
C LEU A 78 -11.21 1.38 9.11
N LEU A 79 -11.44 2.65 8.78
CA LEU A 79 -12.73 3.11 8.23
C LEU A 79 -13.01 2.50 6.85
N VAL A 80 -11.99 2.40 6.00
CA VAL A 80 -12.12 1.73 4.70
C VAL A 80 -12.47 0.26 4.88
N ILE A 81 -11.74 -0.49 5.71
CA ILE A 81 -12.05 -1.90 5.99
C ILE A 81 -13.46 -2.04 6.56
N SER A 82 -13.82 -1.20 7.53
CA SER A 82 -15.12 -1.21 8.20
C SER A 82 -16.26 -1.02 7.20
N SER A 83 -16.18 -0.01 6.33
CA SER A 83 -17.19 0.28 5.32
C SER A 83 -17.22 -0.75 4.19
N SER A 84 -16.07 -1.24 3.73
CA SER A 84 -16.01 -2.32 2.74
C SER A 84 -16.66 -3.61 3.25
N VAL A 85 -16.48 -3.96 4.52
CA VAL A 85 -17.12 -5.15 5.10
C VAL A 85 -18.62 -4.91 5.36
N SER A 86 -19.00 -3.78 5.97
CA SER A 86 -20.40 -3.55 6.31
C SER A 86 -21.28 -3.24 5.09
N HIS A 87 -20.82 -2.33 4.23
CA HIS A 87 -21.61 -1.80 3.12
C HIS A 87 -21.42 -2.62 1.84
N ASP A 88 -20.17 -2.83 1.42
CA ASP A 88 -19.91 -3.49 0.13
C ASP A 88 -20.07 -5.01 0.20
N PHE A 89 -19.68 -5.63 1.31
CA PHE A 89 -19.79 -7.09 1.46
C PHE A 89 -21.13 -7.49 2.11
N ILE A 90 -21.40 -7.05 3.33
CA ILE A 90 -22.59 -7.50 4.06
C ILE A 90 -23.86 -6.94 3.42
N LYS A 91 -23.99 -5.61 3.26
CA LYS A 91 -25.21 -5.03 2.72
C LYS A 91 -25.39 -5.36 1.24
N LYS A 92 -24.45 -5.07 0.35
CA LYS A 92 -24.67 -5.30 -1.09
C LYS A 92 -24.72 -6.78 -1.50
N ILE A 93 -24.00 -7.69 -0.84
CA ILE A 93 -23.87 -9.09 -1.28
C ILE A 93 -24.65 -10.07 -0.39
N ILE A 94 -24.52 -9.99 0.93
CA ILE A 94 -25.05 -11.02 1.85
C ILE A 94 -26.50 -10.74 2.29
N ASN A 95 -26.77 -9.54 2.79
CA ASN A 95 -28.07 -9.13 3.31
C ASN A 95 -28.40 -7.68 2.89
N PRO A 96 -28.99 -7.50 1.69
CA PRO A 96 -29.44 -6.19 1.18
C PRO A 96 -30.42 -5.44 2.07
N ASN A 97 -31.15 -6.17 2.92
CA ASN A 97 -32.19 -5.61 3.78
C ASN A 97 -31.71 -5.39 5.22
N ILE A 98 -30.39 -5.40 5.47
CA ILE A 98 -29.85 -5.08 6.80
C ILE A 98 -30.28 -3.68 7.23
N SER A 99 -30.72 -3.53 8.49
CA SER A 99 -31.09 -2.23 9.04
C SER A 99 -29.85 -1.34 9.22
N GLU A 100 -30.03 -0.03 9.25
CA GLU A 100 -28.92 0.93 9.48
C GLU A 100 -28.18 0.64 10.79
N ASN A 101 -28.93 0.32 11.85
CA ASN A 101 -28.34 -0.09 13.13
C ASN A 101 -27.52 -1.39 13.00
N GLY A 102 -28.00 -2.36 12.22
CA GLY A 102 -27.27 -3.60 11.96
C GLY A 102 -26.00 -3.38 11.15
N GLU A 103 -26.06 -2.51 10.13
CA GLU A 103 -24.90 -2.11 9.32
C GLU A 103 -23.85 -1.40 10.18
N LEU A 104 -24.26 -0.50 11.07
CA LEU A 104 -23.37 0.19 12.01
C LEU A 104 -22.69 -0.78 12.99
N ILE A 105 -23.41 -1.77 13.50
CA ILE A 105 -22.84 -2.81 14.38
C ILE A 105 -21.82 -3.64 13.59
N ALA A 106 -22.15 -4.07 12.37
CA ALA A 106 -21.25 -4.82 11.51
C ALA A 106 -19.98 -4.02 11.20
N ALA A 107 -20.10 -2.72 10.93
CA ALA A 107 -18.99 -1.82 10.70
C ALA A 107 -18.05 -1.76 11.91
N ARG A 108 -18.60 -1.54 13.12
CA ARG A 108 -17.81 -1.49 14.37
C ARG A 108 -17.15 -2.81 14.69
N LEU A 109 -17.86 -3.92 14.54
CA LEU A 109 -17.29 -5.26 14.78
C LEU A 109 -16.14 -5.56 13.81
N SER A 110 -16.31 -5.20 12.54
CA SER A 110 -15.25 -5.35 11.53
C SER A 110 -14.00 -4.53 11.88
N ALA A 111 -14.19 -3.30 12.35
CA ALA A 111 -13.08 -2.46 12.80
C ALA A 111 -12.35 -3.07 14.01
N VAL A 112 -13.10 -3.58 15.01
CA VAL A 112 -12.51 -4.24 16.20
C VAL A 112 -11.70 -5.47 15.80
N VAL A 113 -12.26 -6.33 14.94
CA VAL A 113 -11.56 -7.52 14.44
C VAL A 113 -10.29 -7.12 13.67
N ALA A 114 -10.37 -6.10 12.82
CA ALA A 114 -9.22 -5.60 12.08
C ALA A 114 -8.12 -5.07 13.02
N VAL A 115 -8.47 -4.32 14.08
CA VAL A 115 -7.51 -3.84 15.09
C VAL A 115 -6.84 -5.00 15.83
N ILE A 116 -7.58 -6.05 16.20
CA ILE A 116 -7.01 -7.21 16.88
C ILE A 116 -5.98 -7.92 15.99
N ILE A 117 -6.33 -8.15 14.71
CA ILE A 117 -5.44 -8.79 13.74
C ILE A 117 -4.22 -7.92 13.47
N ALA A 118 -4.40 -6.62 13.25
CA ALA A 118 -3.32 -5.67 13.02
C ALA A 118 -2.39 -5.56 14.24
N GLY A 119 -2.94 -5.51 15.45
CA GLY A 119 -2.18 -5.50 16.70
C GLY A 119 -1.36 -6.77 16.88
N TRP A 120 -1.92 -7.93 16.53
CA TRP A 120 -1.19 -9.20 16.56
C TRP A 120 0.01 -9.23 15.60
N PHE A 121 -0.19 -8.78 14.35
CA PHE A 121 0.91 -8.63 13.39
C PHE A 121 1.88 -7.51 13.76
N GLY A 122 1.45 -6.47 14.49
CA GLY A 122 2.34 -5.43 15.00
C GLY A 122 3.30 -5.95 16.08
N ILE A 123 2.85 -6.90 16.91
CA ILE A 123 3.70 -7.54 17.92
C ILE A 123 4.61 -8.61 17.28
N ASN A 124 4.11 -9.32 16.27
CA ASN A 124 4.85 -10.37 15.56
C ASN A 124 4.94 -10.01 14.06
N PRO A 125 5.77 -9.00 13.70
CA PRO A 125 5.86 -8.54 12.32
C PRO A 125 6.43 -9.64 11.43
N PRO A 126 5.76 -9.95 10.30
CA PRO A 126 6.34 -10.86 9.32
C PRO A 126 7.52 -10.20 8.59
N ASP A 127 8.51 -10.97 8.16
CA ASP A 127 9.70 -10.45 7.45
C ASP A 127 9.38 -9.76 6.10
N PHE A 128 8.12 -9.82 5.65
CA PHE A 128 7.67 -9.36 4.34
C PHE A 128 6.63 -8.23 4.40
N VAL A 129 6.54 -7.45 5.49
CA VAL A 129 5.59 -6.30 5.61
C VAL A 129 5.68 -5.36 4.39
N ALA A 130 6.88 -4.91 4.02
CA ALA A 130 7.07 -4.03 2.86
C ALA A 130 6.60 -4.66 1.54
N ALA A 131 6.77 -5.97 1.39
CA ALA A 131 6.33 -6.71 0.22
C ALA A 131 4.80 -6.83 0.16
N THR A 132 4.13 -7.01 1.30
CA THR A 132 2.66 -7.02 1.40
C THR A 132 2.08 -5.67 1.02
N VAL A 133 2.68 -4.57 1.50
CA VAL A 133 2.26 -3.21 1.11
C VAL A 133 2.46 -2.97 -0.38
N ALA A 134 3.63 -3.33 -0.92
CA ALA A 134 3.90 -3.23 -2.35
C ALA A 134 2.93 -4.06 -3.19
N LEU A 135 2.58 -5.27 -2.74
CA LEU A 135 1.57 -6.11 -3.39
C LEU A 135 0.19 -5.42 -3.41
N ALA A 136 -0.25 -4.86 -2.28
CA ALA A 136 -1.55 -4.19 -2.20
C ALA A 136 -1.65 -2.99 -3.17
N PHE A 137 -0.64 -2.11 -3.17
CA PHE A 137 -0.61 -0.98 -4.11
C PHE A 137 -0.41 -1.44 -5.56
N GLY A 138 0.43 -2.44 -5.78
CA GLY A 138 0.66 -3.01 -7.12
C GLY A 138 -0.59 -3.66 -7.69
N LEU A 139 -1.39 -4.35 -6.87
CA LEU A 139 -2.70 -4.88 -7.27
C LEU A 139 -3.68 -3.75 -7.58
N ALA A 140 -3.76 -2.71 -6.75
CA ALA A 140 -4.63 -1.56 -7.01
C ALA A 140 -4.27 -0.86 -8.34
N ALA A 141 -2.98 -0.64 -8.58
CA ALA A 141 -2.47 -0.08 -9.82
C ALA A 141 -2.73 -1.00 -11.02
N ALA A 142 -2.48 -2.30 -10.88
CA ALA A 142 -2.64 -3.28 -11.95
C ALA A 142 -4.11 -3.63 -12.25
N SER A 143 -5.07 -3.27 -11.40
CA SER A 143 -6.48 -3.67 -11.55
C SER A 143 -7.43 -2.47 -11.68
N PHE A 144 -7.75 -1.82 -10.56
CA PHE A 144 -8.78 -0.80 -10.48
C PHE A 144 -8.40 0.48 -11.20
N PHE A 145 -7.13 0.87 -11.16
CA PHE A 145 -6.71 2.16 -11.72
C PHE A 145 -7.02 2.28 -13.23
N PRO A 146 -6.60 1.36 -14.13
CA PRO A 146 -6.99 1.40 -15.53
C PRO A 146 -8.50 1.36 -15.74
N ALA A 147 -9.23 0.54 -14.98
CA ALA A 147 -10.68 0.42 -15.09
C ALA A 147 -11.40 1.73 -14.76
N ILE A 148 -10.98 2.42 -13.68
CA ILE A 148 -11.55 3.71 -13.27
C ILE A 148 -11.19 4.80 -14.27
N VAL A 149 -9.90 4.90 -14.66
CA VAL A 149 -9.44 5.92 -15.61
C VAL A 149 -10.14 5.77 -16.95
N LEU A 150 -10.18 4.56 -17.51
CA LEU A 150 -10.87 4.33 -18.78
C LEU A 150 -12.38 4.45 -18.64
N GLY A 151 -12.97 4.08 -17.51
CA GLY A 151 -14.40 4.27 -17.24
C GLY A 151 -14.82 5.74 -17.23
N ILE A 152 -13.98 6.64 -16.70
CA ILE A 152 -14.27 8.08 -16.64
C ILE A 152 -13.87 8.79 -17.95
N PHE A 153 -12.77 8.40 -18.59
CA PHE A 153 -12.19 9.18 -19.70
C PHE A 153 -12.37 8.54 -21.09
N TYR A 154 -12.88 7.30 -21.19
CA TYR A 154 -13.09 6.61 -22.46
C TYR A 154 -14.52 6.10 -22.60
N LYS A 155 -15.37 6.87 -23.31
CA LYS A 155 -16.81 6.59 -23.49
C LYS A 155 -17.13 5.19 -24.01
N ARG A 156 -16.22 4.58 -24.77
CA ARG A 156 -16.40 3.23 -25.34
C ARG A 156 -16.05 2.11 -24.36
N MET A 157 -15.42 2.42 -23.22
CA MET A 157 -15.07 1.42 -22.23
C MET A 157 -16.32 0.64 -21.81
N ASN A 158 -16.23 -0.68 -21.82
CA ASN A 158 -17.32 -1.59 -21.48
C ASN A 158 -16.88 -2.60 -20.40
N LYS A 159 -17.86 -3.32 -19.84
CA LYS A 159 -17.62 -4.28 -18.76
C LYS A 159 -16.64 -5.38 -19.15
N GLU A 160 -16.67 -5.85 -20.39
CA GLU A 160 -15.82 -6.95 -20.84
C GLU A 160 -14.35 -6.52 -20.93
N GLY A 161 -14.09 -5.33 -21.47
CA GLY A 161 -12.75 -4.74 -21.48
C GLY A 161 -12.22 -4.48 -20.08
N ALA A 162 -13.04 -3.96 -19.18
CA ALA A 162 -12.65 -3.72 -17.79
C ALA A 162 -12.33 -5.03 -17.05
N ILE A 163 -13.21 -6.04 -17.13
CA ILE A 163 -13.02 -7.33 -16.46
C ILE A 163 -11.78 -8.06 -17.01
N ALA A 164 -11.59 -8.07 -18.33
CA ALA A 164 -10.44 -8.72 -18.95
C ALA A 164 -9.12 -8.05 -18.52
N GLY A 165 -9.06 -6.71 -18.57
CA GLY A 165 -7.89 -5.95 -18.14
C GLY A 165 -7.57 -6.17 -16.66
N MET A 166 -8.58 -6.08 -15.78
CA MET A 166 -8.42 -6.34 -14.34
C MET A 166 -7.92 -7.75 -14.07
N THR A 167 -8.49 -8.76 -14.74
CA THR A 167 -8.10 -10.15 -14.56
C THR A 167 -6.65 -10.37 -14.97
N VAL A 168 -6.25 -9.89 -16.15
CA VAL A 168 -4.85 -10.02 -16.62
C VAL A 168 -3.89 -9.27 -15.70
N GLY A 169 -4.22 -8.04 -15.30
CA GLY A 169 -3.36 -7.24 -14.42
C GLY A 169 -3.16 -7.86 -13.04
N ILE A 170 -4.24 -8.36 -12.41
CA ILE A 170 -4.18 -9.07 -11.11
C ILE A 170 -3.32 -10.32 -11.24
N LEU A 171 -3.60 -11.17 -12.22
CA LEU A 171 -2.86 -12.42 -12.41
C LEU A 171 -1.39 -12.17 -12.68
N LEU A 172 -1.07 -11.17 -13.50
CA LEU A 172 0.30 -10.82 -13.86
C LEU A 172 1.07 -10.28 -12.65
N MET A 173 0.47 -9.39 -11.87
CA MET A 173 1.08 -8.86 -10.64
C MET A 173 1.27 -9.95 -9.58
N LEU A 174 0.25 -10.78 -9.35
CA LEU A 174 0.34 -11.91 -8.41
C LEU A 174 1.43 -12.89 -8.85
N PHE A 175 1.44 -13.29 -10.12
CA PHE A 175 2.43 -14.21 -10.64
C PHE A 175 3.86 -13.68 -10.43
N TYR A 176 4.10 -12.40 -10.73
CA TYR A 176 5.42 -11.81 -10.61
C TYR A 176 5.90 -11.78 -9.15
N MET A 177 5.04 -11.37 -8.21
CA MET A 177 5.35 -11.40 -6.78
C MET A 177 5.56 -12.82 -6.25
N MET A 178 4.66 -13.76 -6.59
CA MET A 178 4.77 -15.14 -6.11
C MET A 178 6.03 -15.83 -6.63
N LYS A 179 6.43 -15.55 -7.87
CA LYS A 179 7.64 -16.12 -8.47
C LYS A 179 8.92 -15.50 -7.91
N PHE A 180 9.04 -14.18 -7.94
CA PHE A 180 10.33 -13.50 -7.71
C PHE A 180 10.53 -12.99 -6.28
N LYS A 181 9.46 -12.88 -5.48
CA LYS A 181 9.55 -12.48 -4.07
C LYS A 181 9.29 -13.62 -3.09
N PHE A 182 8.27 -14.43 -3.36
CA PHE A 182 7.85 -15.52 -2.46
C PHE A 182 8.34 -16.91 -2.88
N ASP A 183 9.14 -17.00 -3.95
CA ASP A 183 9.84 -18.23 -4.36
C ASP A 183 8.91 -19.45 -4.61
N TRP A 184 7.62 -19.24 -4.90
CA TRP A 184 6.64 -20.33 -4.95
C TRP A 184 6.82 -21.28 -6.15
N PHE A 185 7.49 -20.82 -7.21
CA PHE A 185 7.62 -21.54 -8.48
C PHE A 185 9.08 -21.85 -8.87
N GLY A 186 10.01 -21.85 -7.91
CA GLY A 186 11.45 -21.99 -8.18
C GLY A 186 12.05 -20.66 -8.65
N GLY A 187 12.13 -19.73 -7.72
CA GLY A 187 12.30 -18.29 -7.89
C GLY A 187 13.52 -17.86 -8.66
N GLY A 188 13.32 -16.78 -9.42
CA GLY A 188 14.37 -16.14 -10.20
C GLY A 188 15.25 -15.26 -9.32
N THR A 189 16.53 -15.22 -9.68
CA THR A 189 17.48 -14.27 -9.14
C THR A 189 17.17 -12.85 -9.64
N LYS A 190 17.88 -11.84 -9.11
CA LYS A 190 17.74 -10.46 -9.62
C LYS A 190 18.00 -10.35 -11.13
N ASP A 191 18.80 -11.26 -11.67
CA ASP A 191 19.14 -11.31 -13.10
C ASP A 191 17.97 -11.81 -13.95
N ASP A 192 17.02 -12.53 -13.35
CA ASP A 192 15.82 -13.06 -14.02
C ASP A 192 14.64 -12.07 -14.00
N TRP A 193 14.80 -10.92 -13.34
CA TRP A 193 13.77 -9.89 -13.26
C TRP A 193 13.46 -9.33 -14.64
N TRP A 194 12.17 -9.32 -14.97
CA TRP A 194 11.72 -8.79 -16.25
C TRP A 194 12.00 -7.29 -16.28
N LEU A 195 12.73 -6.85 -17.32
CA LEU A 195 13.13 -5.45 -17.50
C LEU A 195 14.00 -4.90 -16.34
N GLY A 196 14.58 -5.77 -15.51
CA GLY A 196 15.33 -5.36 -14.31
C GLY A 196 14.47 -4.73 -13.21
N ILE A 197 13.15 -4.91 -13.26
CA ILE A 197 12.21 -4.30 -12.32
C ILE A 197 12.00 -5.23 -11.12
N SER A 198 12.17 -4.71 -9.91
CA SER A 198 11.94 -5.48 -8.69
C SER A 198 10.47 -5.90 -8.57
N PRO A 199 10.16 -7.02 -7.88
CA PRO A 199 8.80 -7.48 -7.68
C PRO A 199 7.86 -6.42 -7.10
N GLU A 200 8.39 -5.63 -6.16
CA GLU A 200 7.66 -4.57 -5.48
C GLU A 200 7.29 -3.40 -6.42
N GLY A 201 8.06 -3.16 -7.48
CA GLY A 201 7.84 -2.09 -8.46
C GLY A 201 7.05 -2.51 -9.71
N PHE A 202 6.79 -3.80 -9.88
CA PHE A 202 6.24 -4.35 -11.12
C PHE A 202 4.77 -3.97 -11.40
N GLY A 203 4.05 -3.46 -10.40
CA GLY A 203 2.66 -3.03 -10.53
C GLY A 203 2.42 -2.03 -11.68
N THR A 204 3.39 -1.18 -11.98
CA THR A 204 3.31 -0.23 -13.12
C THR A 204 3.29 -0.95 -14.47
N VAL A 205 4.08 -2.01 -14.64
CA VAL A 205 4.09 -2.80 -15.89
C VAL A 205 2.77 -3.54 -16.03
N ALA A 206 2.30 -4.17 -14.95
CA ALA A 206 1.01 -4.87 -14.96
C ALA A 206 -0.16 -3.92 -15.23
N MET A 207 -0.12 -2.69 -14.72
CA MET A 207 -1.07 -1.62 -15.04
C MET A 207 -1.06 -1.26 -16.54
N LEU A 208 0.10 -1.09 -17.16
CA LEU A 208 0.19 -0.82 -18.60
C LEU A 208 -0.37 -1.96 -19.43
N VAL A 209 -0.09 -3.22 -19.05
CA VAL A 209 -0.67 -4.40 -19.68
C VAL A 209 -2.20 -4.38 -19.55
N ASN A 210 -2.73 -4.07 -18.36
CA ASN A 210 -4.17 -3.92 -18.17
C ASN A 210 -4.76 -2.86 -19.11
N PHE A 211 -4.20 -1.64 -19.19
CA PHE A 211 -4.66 -0.61 -20.14
C PHE A 211 -4.75 -1.15 -21.57
N VAL A 212 -3.70 -1.83 -22.04
CA VAL A 212 -3.64 -2.39 -23.40
C VAL A 212 -4.73 -3.45 -23.60
N ILE A 213 -4.83 -4.43 -22.70
CA ILE A 213 -5.83 -5.51 -22.78
C ILE A 213 -7.24 -4.94 -22.74
N SER A 214 -7.50 -4.01 -21.82
CA SER A 214 -8.79 -3.34 -21.69
C SER A 214 -9.22 -2.65 -22.98
N LEU A 215 -8.33 -1.88 -23.60
CA LEU A 215 -8.61 -1.18 -24.85
C LEU A 215 -8.82 -2.15 -26.02
N ILE A 216 -7.99 -3.20 -26.12
CA ILE A 216 -8.12 -4.22 -27.14
C ILE A 216 -9.47 -4.93 -27.02
N ILE A 217 -9.78 -5.49 -25.85
CA ILE A 217 -11.02 -6.25 -25.65
C ILE A 217 -12.25 -5.34 -25.82
N SER A 218 -12.21 -4.10 -25.31
CA SER A 218 -13.28 -3.11 -25.52
C SER A 218 -13.51 -2.78 -27.00
N SER A 219 -12.46 -2.85 -27.84
CA SER A 219 -12.60 -2.61 -29.29
C SER A 219 -13.32 -3.75 -30.02
N PHE A 220 -13.19 -4.99 -29.54
CA PHE A 220 -13.81 -6.19 -30.13
C PHE A 220 -15.16 -6.55 -29.52
N THR A 221 -15.56 -5.91 -28.42
CA THR A 221 -16.81 -6.20 -27.71
C THR A 221 -17.85 -5.08 -27.93
N PRO A 222 -19.15 -5.34 -27.65
CA PRO A 222 -20.20 -4.37 -27.85
C PRO A 222 -19.96 -3.08 -27.08
N LYS A 223 -20.30 -1.94 -27.69
CA LYS A 223 -20.26 -0.63 -27.01
C LYS A 223 -21.21 -0.64 -25.80
N PRO A 224 -20.90 0.11 -24.74
CA PRO A 224 -21.83 0.27 -23.62
C PRO A 224 -23.14 0.94 -24.09
N PRO A 225 -24.27 0.75 -23.38
CA PRO A 225 -25.54 1.43 -23.68
C PRO A 225 -25.37 2.96 -23.74
N LEU A 226 -26.23 3.64 -24.52
CA LEU A 226 -26.15 5.09 -24.71
C LEU A 226 -26.23 5.86 -23.39
N GLU A 227 -27.11 5.45 -22.48
CA GLU A 227 -27.23 6.02 -21.13
C GLU A 227 -25.89 6.04 -20.37
N VAL A 228 -25.11 4.96 -20.46
CA VAL A 228 -23.78 4.88 -19.81
C VAL A 228 -22.79 5.84 -20.47
N GLN A 229 -22.83 5.98 -21.80
CA GLN A 229 -21.98 6.91 -22.52
C GLN A 229 -22.31 8.37 -22.16
N GLU A 230 -23.60 8.69 -22.01
CA GLU A 230 -24.09 10.00 -21.58
C GLU A 230 -23.68 10.33 -20.14
N ILE A 231 -23.72 9.34 -19.22
CA ILE A 231 -23.20 9.51 -17.86
C ILE A 231 -21.72 9.90 -17.91
N VAL A 232 -20.90 9.20 -18.70
CA VAL A 232 -19.47 9.52 -18.85
C VAL A 232 -19.27 10.93 -19.41
N ASP A 233 -20.12 11.36 -20.34
CA ASP A 233 -20.04 12.71 -20.93
C ASP A 233 -20.36 13.80 -19.93
N ASN A 234 -21.44 13.62 -19.16
CA ASN A 234 -21.87 14.57 -18.15
C ASN A 234 -20.88 14.68 -16.97
N ILE A 235 -20.17 13.60 -16.64
CA ILE A 235 -19.10 13.64 -15.64
C ILE A 235 -17.91 14.50 -16.11
N ARG A 236 -17.61 14.49 -17.41
CA ARG A 236 -16.45 15.21 -17.98
C ARG A 236 -16.75 16.66 -18.32
N ILE A 237 -17.95 16.93 -18.79
CA ILE A 237 -18.42 18.24 -19.19
C ILE A 237 -19.65 18.53 -18.32
N PRO A 238 -19.53 19.30 -17.22
CA PRO A 238 -20.68 19.66 -16.43
C PRO A 238 -21.57 20.59 -17.24
N SER A 239 -22.54 20.02 -17.95
CA SER A 239 -23.49 20.68 -18.85
C SER A 239 -24.42 21.67 -18.13
N ASN A 240 -24.40 21.70 -16.79
CA ASN A 240 -25.28 22.50 -15.92
C ASN A 240 -24.53 23.53 -15.06
N ALA A 241 -23.28 23.88 -15.38
CA ALA A 241 -22.69 25.08 -14.82
C ALA A 241 -23.43 26.29 -15.40
N GLY A 242 -24.42 26.81 -14.66
CA GLY A 242 -25.21 27.97 -15.06
C GLY A 242 -24.34 29.17 -15.41
N ASP A 243 -24.87 30.09 -16.22
CA ASP A 243 -24.16 31.28 -16.67
C ASP A 243 -23.49 32.02 -15.50
N ALA A 244 -22.26 32.46 -15.73
CA ALA A 244 -21.50 33.22 -14.74
C ALA A 244 -22.32 34.44 -14.31
N GLN A 245 -22.70 34.48 -13.03
CA GLN A 245 -23.36 35.66 -12.49
C GLN A 245 -22.31 36.77 -12.39
N THR A 246 -22.42 37.77 -13.27
CA THR A 246 -21.65 39.01 -13.17
C THR A 246 -22.00 39.70 -11.85
N HIS A 247 -20.99 39.92 -11.02
CA HIS A 247 -21.04 40.78 -9.82
C HIS A 247 -21.27 42.25 -10.20
#